data_AF-A0A0F9UE16-F1
#
_entry.id   AF-A0A0F9UE16-F1
#
_cell.length_a   1.000
_cell.length_b   1.000
_cell.length_c   1.000
_cell.angle_alpha   90.00
_cell.angle_beta   90.00
_cell.angle_gamma   90.00
#
_symmetry.space_group_name_H-M   'P 1'
#
loop_
_entity.id
_entity.type
_entity.pdbx_description
1 polymer ?
#
loop_
_entity_poly.entity_id
_entity_poly.type
_entity_poly.pdbx_seq_one_letter_code
_entity_poly.pdbx_strand_id
1 'polypeptide(L)' 'MSEVSIIGVDLAKRVFQVHGALPSGDVAFRKKLSRSQFMKFLSE' A
#
# COMPACT_ATOMS: atom_id res chain seq x y z
N MET A 1 8.36 15.62 3.36
CA MET A 1 7.50 14.47 3.02
C MET A 1 7.09 13.84 4.33
N SER A 2 5.79 13.69 4.59
CA SER A 2 5.34 12.95 5.76
C SER A 2 5.68 11.48 5.54
N GLU A 3 6.55 10.94 6.38
CA GLU A 3 7.00 9.56 6.28
C GLU A 3 5.82 8.62 6.59
N VAL A 4 5.57 7.66 5.70
CA VAL A 4 4.56 6.62 5.94
C VAL A 4 5.13 5.67 6.98
N SER A 5 4.46 5.55 8.11
CA SER A 5 4.95 4.76 9.27
C SER A 5 4.48 3.31 9.25
N ILE A 6 3.35 3.03 8.60
CA ILE A 6 2.74 1.70 8.56
C ILE A 6 2.30 1.41 7.12
N ILE A 7 2.63 0.20 6.64
CA ILE A 7 2.10 -0.35 5.40
C ILE A 7 1.31 -1.62 5.70
N GLY A 8 0.04 -1.62 5.30
CA GLY A 8 -0.83 -2.81 5.30
C GLY A 8 -1.01 -3.33 3.88
N VAL A 9 -0.99 -4.65 3.71
CA VAL A 9 -1.24 -5.32 2.42
C VAL A 9 -2.29 -6.41 2.61
N ASP A 10 -3.46 -6.22 2.01
CA ASP A 10 -4.51 -7.23 1.98
C ASP A 10 -4.37 -8.08 0.72
N LEU A 11 -4.29 -9.39 0.91
CA LEU A 11 -4.09 -10.36 -0.15
C LEU A 11 -5.40 -11.05 -0.52
N ALA A 12 -5.85 -10.84 -1.76
CA ALA A 12 -6.92 -11.61 -2.38
C ALA A 12 -6.39 -12.39 -3.59
N LYS A 13 -7.21 -13.27 -4.16
CA LYS A 13 -6.78 -14.25 -5.18
C LYS A 13 -6.07 -13.63 -6.41
N ARG A 14 -6.42 -12.40 -6.80
CA ARG A 14 -5.83 -11.69 -7.96
C ARG A 14 -5.63 -10.19 -7.70
N VAL A 15 -5.82 -9.75 -6.47
CA VAL A 15 -5.86 -8.33 -6.10
C VAL A 15 -5.03 -8.15 -4.84
N PHE A 16 -4.25 -7.08 -4.82
CA PHE A 16 -3.49 -6.60 -3.68
C PHE A 16 -4.08 -5.25 -3.29
N GLN A 17 -4.58 -5.11 -2.08
CA GLN A 17 -4.95 -3.79 -1.54
C GLN A 17 -3.82 -3.30 -0.66
N VAL A 18 -3.22 -2.18 -1.01
CA VAL A 18 -2.10 -1.58 -0.27
C VAL A 18 -2.58 -0.32 0.41
N HIS A 19 -2.33 -0.23 1.71
CA HIS A 19 -2.68 0.90 2.56
C HIS A 19 -1.42 1.45 3.22
N GLY A 20 -1.21 2.76 3.12
CA GLY A 20 -0.18 3.47 3.88
C GLY A 20 -0.82 4.38 4.91
N ALA A 21 -0.29 4.40 6.14
CA ALA A 21 -0.72 5.32 7.19
C ALA A 21 0.43 6.19 7.72
N LEU A 22 0.11 7.45 7.98
CA LEU A 22 0.99 8.42 8.65
C LEU A 22 1.12 8.08 10.15
N PRO A 23 2.10 8.67 10.87
CA PRO A 23 2.25 8.45 12.31
C PRO A 23 1.00 8.82 13.13
N SER A 24 0.16 9.73 12.63
CA SER A 24 -1.12 10.09 13.24
C SER A 24 -2.21 9.02 13.10
N GLY A 25 -1.98 7.99 12.28
CA GLY A 25 -2.98 7.00 11.88
C GLY A 25 -3.80 7.42 10.67
N ASP A 26 -3.61 8.64 10.14
CA ASP A 26 -4.29 9.11 8.93
C ASP A 26 -3.84 8.31 7.71
N VAL A 27 -4.78 8.08 6.79
CA VAL A 27 -4.50 7.35 5.54
C VAL A 27 -3.66 8.23 4.62
N ALA A 28 -2.43 7.80 4.33
CA ALA A 28 -1.58 8.42 3.34
C ALA A 28 -1.99 8.00 1.92
N PHE A 29 -2.27 6.71 1.71
CA PHE A 29 -2.77 6.19 0.44
C PHE A 29 -3.52 4.88 0.60
N ARG A 30 -4.37 4.59 -0.39
CA ARG A 30 -5.04 3.30 -0.59
C ARG A 30 -5.05 2.95 -2.07
N LYS A 31 -4.45 1.81 -2.44
CA LYS A 31 -4.30 1.40 -3.84
C LYS A 31 -4.68 -0.06 -4.04
N LYS A 32 -5.60 -0.31 -4.96
CA LYS A 32 -5.93 -1.64 -5.47
C LYS A 32 -5.04 -1.96 -6.66
N LEU A 33 -4.16 -2.94 -6.52
CA LEU A 33 -3.15 -3.30 -7.50
C LEU A 33 -3.36 -4.73 -8.01
N SER A 34 -3.05 -4.96 -9.29
CA SER A 34 -2.79 -6.30 -9.80
C SER A 34 -1.45 -6.81 -9.27
N ARG A 35 -1.17 -8.11 -9.43
CA ARG A 35 0.11 -8.70 -9.01
C ARG A 35 1.32 -8.00 -9.65
N SER A 36 1.25 -7.66 -10.94
CA SER A 36 2.35 -7.00 -11.63
C SER A 36 2.53 -5.55 -11.17
N GLN A 37 1.44 -4.85 -10.86
CA GLN A 37 1.51 -3.50 -10.31
C GLN A 37 2.04 -3.49 -8.87
N PHE A 38 1.69 -4.49 -8.06
CA PHE A 38 2.20 -4.62 -6.69
C PHE A 38 3.72 -4.80 -6.66
N MET A 39 4.28 -5.64 -7.54
CA MET A 39 5.73 -5.81 -7.64
C MET A 39 6.43 -4.51 -8.04
N LYS A 40 5.87 -3.75 -8.99
CA LYS A 40 6.40 -2.43 -9.37
C LYS A 40 6.34 -1.44 -8.21
N PHE A 41 5.23 -1.42 -7.50
CA PHE A 41 5.01 -0.56 -6.34
C PHE A 41 6.02 -0.80 -5.21
N LEU A 42 6.47 -2.04 -5.00
CA LEU A 42 7.48 -2.37 -3.98
C LEU A 42 8.93 -2.07 -4.41
N SER A 43 9.17 -1.87 -5.71
CA SER A 43 10.50 -1.58 -6.25
C SER A 43 10.77 -0.09 -6.48
N GLU A 44 9.78 0.77 -6.23
CA GLU A 44 9.89 2.22 -6.20
C GLU A 44 10.42 2.70 -4.85
#